data_AF-A0A3M0LTP8-F1
#
_entry.id   AF-A0A3M0LTP8-F1
#
_cell.length_a   1.000
_cell.length_b   1.000
_cell.length_c   1.000
_cell.angle_alpha   90.00
_cell.angle_beta   90.00
_cell.angle_gamma   90.00
#
_symmetry.space_group_name_H-M   'P 1'
#
loop_
_entity.id
_entity.type
_entity.pdbx_description
1 polymer ?
#
loop_
_entity_poly.entity_id
_entity_poly.type
_entity_poly.pdbx_seq_one_letter_code
_entity_poly.pdbx_strand_id
1 'polypeptide(L)'
;MANLGSKLKAYRNSKKLTLEQLAQALNSKYSNAKISKGRLSRWENDKEEPKLSSLKLLADYFDVSLDNLIGLNEETVSNTTPEYLLKDKSPSNKDGISWQDIDLPYLGEVPDELKRYFHAISKVYVNYHPEIIQSKKIKDEIKISKYIGLQIKKLRKSLDMDQQTFADKIGTLRINVSRYENGLRNVNSEMLFKIAKEFNIDINYFFPKI
;
A
#
# COMPACT_ATOMS: atom_id res chain seq x y z
N MET A 1 15.92 -1.42 -30.64
CA MET A 1 14.80 -0.72 -29.97
C MET A 1 13.65 -0.65 -30.96
N ALA A 2 12.58 -1.43 -30.76
CA ALA A 2 11.42 -1.40 -31.64
C ALA A 2 10.54 -0.18 -31.29
N ASN A 3 10.72 0.88 -32.05
CA ASN A 3 9.98 2.14 -31.99
C ASN A 3 8.54 1.97 -32.50
N LEU A 4 7.60 2.75 -31.96
CA LEU A 4 6.16 2.73 -32.29
C LEU A 4 5.90 2.74 -33.81
N GLY A 5 6.64 3.57 -34.57
CA GLY A 5 6.52 3.63 -36.02
C GLY A 5 6.88 2.32 -36.72
N SER A 6 7.95 1.65 -36.26
CA SER A 6 8.37 0.36 -36.80
C SER A 6 7.34 -0.75 -36.55
N LYS A 7 6.69 -0.74 -35.38
CA LYS A 7 5.61 -1.69 -35.03
C LYS A 7 4.37 -1.45 -35.86
N LEU A 8 3.96 -0.19 -36.01
CA LEU A 8 2.82 0.17 -36.86
C LEU A 8 3.03 -0.30 -38.31
N LYS A 9 4.24 -0.11 -38.82
CA LYS A 9 4.64 -0.59 -40.15
C LYS A 9 4.59 -2.12 -40.25
N ALA A 10 5.02 -2.83 -39.21
CA ALA A 10 4.93 -4.29 -39.15
C ALA A 10 3.48 -4.78 -39.17
N TYR A 11 2.58 -4.18 -38.38
CA TYR A 11 1.15 -4.50 -38.38
C TYR A 11 0.47 -4.20 -39.71
N ARG A 12 0.83 -3.09 -40.36
CA ARG A 12 0.34 -2.78 -41.70
C ARG A 12 0.78 -3.83 -42.72
N ASN A 13 2.05 -4.24 -42.67
CA ASN A 13 2.61 -5.23 -43.59
C ASN A 13 2.04 -6.64 -43.35
N SER A 14 1.75 -7.03 -42.10
CA SER A 14 1.14 -8.33 -41.78
C SER A 14 -0.26 -8.46 -42.38
N LYS A 15 -1.02 -7.36 -42.42
CA LYS A 15 -2.33 -7.28 -43.10
C LYS A 15 -2.22 -7.00 -44.62
N LYS A 16 -1.00 -6.89 -45.16
CA LYS A 16 -0.69 -6.57 -46.58
C LYS A 16 -1.36 -5.29 -47.09
N LEU A 17 -1.50 -4.28 -46.24
CA LEU A 17 -2.15 -3.02 -46.58
C LEU A 17 -1.15 -1.97 -47.07
N THR A 18 -1.54 -1.17 -48.06
CA THR A 18 -0.82 0.08 -48.38
C THR A 18 -1.19 1.17 -47.37
N LEU A 19 -0.35 2.22 -47.28
CA LEU A 19 -0.65 3.38 -46.42
C LEU A 19 -1.98 4.05 -46.79
N GLU A 20 -2.34 4.03 -48.08
CA GLU A 20 -3.60 4.59 -48.57
C GLU A 20 -4.79 3.72 -48.15
N GLN A 21 -4.66 2.40 -48.32
CA GLN A 21 -5.69 1.45 -47.90
C GLN A 21 -5.91 1.50 -46.37
N LEU A 22 -4.84 1.63 -45.58
CA LEU A 22 -4.96 1.78 -44.13
C LEU A 22 -5.67 3.08 -43.76
N ALA A 23 -5.31 4.21 -44.39
CA ALA A 23 -5.98 5.49 -44.14
C ALA A 23 -7.48 5.42 -44.48
N GLN A 24 -7.81 4.84 -45.64
CA GLN A 24 -9.20 4.66 -46.06
C GLN A 24 -9.96 3.74 -45.10
N ALA A 25 -9.39 2.59 -44.73
CA ALA A 25 -10.02 1.66 -43.81
C ALA A 25 -10.31 2.29 -42.44
N LEU A 26 -9.38 3.10 -41.90
CA LEU A 26 -9.58 3.83 -40.65
C LEU A 26 -10.67 4.90 -40.78
N ASN A 27 -10.66 5.69 -41.84
CA ASN A 27 -11.65 6.76 -42.04
C ASN A 27 -13.05 6.20 -42.38
N SER A 28 -13.13 5.03 -43.00
CA SER A 28 -14.40 4.32 -43.25
C SER A 28 -14.96 3.66 -41.99
N LYS A 29 -14.10 3.08 -41.13
CA LYS A 29 -14.52 2.43 -39.88
C LYS A 29 -14.89 3.45 -38.80
N TYR A 30 -14.21 4.60 -38.76
CA TYR A 30 -14.42 5.62 -37.73
C TYR A 30 -14.70 6.99 -38.37
N SER A 31 -15.93 7.51 -38.18
CA SER A 31 -16.35 8.79 -38.76
C SER A 31 -15.55 10.00 -38.28
N ASN A 32 -14.82 9.87 -37.17
CA ASN A 32 -13.97 10.90 -36.58
C ASN A 32 -12.47 10.73 -36.90
N ALA A 33 -12.09 9.64 -37.57
CA ALA A 33 -10.73 9.46 -38.06
C ALA A 33 -10.54 10.42 -39.24
N LYS A 34 -9.79 11.50 -39.01
CA LYS A 34 -9.28 12.38 -40.07
C LYS A 34 -7.81 12.05 -40.33
N ILE A 35 -7.53 10.77 -40.63
CA ILE A 35 -6.16 10.26 -40.78
C ILE A 35 -5.82 10.22 -42.28
N SER A 36 -4.76 10.91 -42.68
CA SER A 36 -4.28 10.93 -44.07
C SER A 36 -3.07 10.01 -44.24
N LYS A 37 -2.83 9.55 -45.48
CA LYS A 37 -1.62 8.80 -45.88
C LYS A 37 -0.34 9.48 -45.38
N GLY A 38 -0.27 10.80 -45.49
CA GLY A 38 0.88 11.59 -45.06
C GLY A 38 1.12 11.54 -43.54
N ARG A 39 0.05 11.54 -42.73
CA ARG A 39 0.17 11.38 -41.26
C ARG A 39 0.65 9.99 -40.88
N LEU A 40 0.06 8.94 -41.46
CA LEU A 40 0.51 7.56 -41.22
C LEU A 40 1.98 7.36 -41.59
N SER A 41 2.43 7.93 -42.71
CA SER A 41 3.84 7.88 -43.12
C SER A 41 4.76 8.58 -42.10
N ARG A 42 4.35 9.73 -41.55
CA ARG A 42 5.14 10.42 -40.51
C ARG A 42 5.21 9.58 -39.23
N TRP A 43 4.12 8.93 -38.84
CA TRP A 43 4.08 8.04 -37.68
C TRP A 43 4.94 6.80 -37.88
N GLU A 44 4.88 6.13 -39.04
CA GLU A 44 5.69 4.93 -39.32
C GLU A 44 7.20 5.20 -39.41
N ASN A 45 7.60 6.45 -39.66
CA ASN A 45 9.00 6.87 -39.73
C ASN A 45 9.44 7.66 -38.49
N ASP A 46 8.65 7.63 -37.40
CA ASP A 46 8.91 8.34 -36.14
C ASP A 46 9.20 9.84 -36.30
N LYS A 47 8.67 10.46 -37.37
CA LYS A 47 8.80 11.91 -37.62
C LYS A 47 7.79 12.74 -36.85
N GLU A 48 6.71 12.10 -36.41
CA GLU A 48 5.61 12.72 -35.68
C GLU A 48 4.97 11.66 -34.78
N GLU A 49 4.61 12.04 -33.56
CA GLU A 49 3.91 11.14 -32.65
C GLU A 49 2.39 11.20 -32.86
N PRO A 50 1.70 10.05 -32.96
CA PRO A 50 0.25 10.03 -33.03
C PRO A 50 -0.36 10.43 -31.69
N LYS A 51 -1.41 11.24 -31.74
CA LYS A 51 -2.22 11.56 -30.55
C LYS A 51 -2.87 10.29 -29.99
N LEU A 52 -3.13 10.29 -28.68
CA LEU A 52 -3.80 9.19 -27.99
C LEU A 52 -5.12 8.77 -28.65
N SER A 53 -5.90 9.73 -29.17
CA SER A 53 -7.13 9.44 -29.91
C SER A 53 -6.85 8.60 -31.15
N SER A 54 -5.84 8.94 -31.95
CA SER A 54 -5.43 8.17 -33.12
C SER A 54 -4.88 6.79 -32.75
N LEU A 55 -4.08 6.71 -31.68
CA LEU A 55 -3.53 5.45 -31.18
C LEU A 55 -4.61 4.45 -30.79
N LYS A 56 -5.67 4.91 -30.11
CA LYS A 56 -6.83 4.06 -29.77
C LYS A 56 -7.49 3.46 -31.01
N LEU A 57 -7.64 4.26 -32.06
CA LEU A 57 -8.25 3.79 -33.32
C LEU A 57 -7.37 2.76 -34.04
N LEU A 58 -6.04 2.92 -33.98
CA LEU A 58 -5.09 1.97 -34.53
C LEU A 58 -5.09 0.66 -33.74
N ALA A 59 -5.08 0.73 -32.41
CA ALA A 59 -5.16 -0.43 -31.53
C ALA A 59 -6.45 -1.25 -31.80
N ASP A 60 -7.61 -0.59 -31.87
CA ASP A 60 -8.89 -1.22 -32.19
C ASP A 60 -8.95 -1.78 -33.62
N TYR A 61 -8.26 -1.14 -34.57
CA TYR A 61 -8.21 -1.64 -35.95
C TYR A 61 -7.36 -2.90 -36.09
N PHE A 62 -6.23 -2.96 -35.40
CA PHE A 62 -5.31 -4.09 -35.46
C PHE A 62 -5.62 -5.19 -34.46
N ASP A 63 -6.63 -5.00 -33.60
CA ASP A 63 -7.01 -5.91 -32.52
C ASP A 63 -5.82 -6.21 -31.60
N VAL A 64 -5.10 -5.16 -31.21
CA VAL A 64 -3.93 -5.22 -30.32
C VAL A 64 -4.11 -4.28 -29.14
N SER A 65 -3.53 -4.65 -27.99
CA SER A 65 -3.51 -3.75 -26.84
C SER A 65 -2.67 -2.51 -27.13
N LEU A 66 -3.08 -1.37 -26.56
CA LEU A 66 -2.35 -0.12 -26.68
C LEU A 66 -0.91 -0.30 -26.18
N ASP A 67 -0.72 -1.00 -25.05
CA ASP A 67 0.58 -1.24 -24.41
C ASP A 67 1.57 -1.97 -25.33
N ASN A 68 1.08 -2.95 -26.11
CA ASN A 68 1.89 -3.65 -27.10
C ASN A 68 2.27 -2.74 -28.28
N LEU A 69 1.33 -1.88 -28.71
CA LEU A 69 1.54 -0.94 -29.81
C LEU A 69 2.63 0.09 -29.46
N ILE A 70 2.64 0.61 -28.23
CA ILE A 70 3.64 1.57 -27.75
C ILE A 70 4.91 0.91 -27.18
N GLY A 71 4.94 -0.42 -27.07
CA GLY A 71 6.12 -1.18 -26.67
C GLY A 71 6.42 -1.17 -25.18
N LEU A 72 5.41 -0.99 -24.32
CA LEU A 72 5.57 -1.09 -22.86
C LEU A 72 5.84 -2.53 -22.36
N ASN A 73 5.72 -3.53 -23.23
CA ASN A 73 5.83 -4.96 -22.87
C ASN A 73 7.21 -5.57 -23.21
N GLU A 74 8.15 -4.80 -23.74
CA GLU A 74 9.51 -5.27 -23.98
C GLU A 74 10.37 -4.91 -22.77
N GLU A 75 10.48 -5.85 -21.83
CA GLU A 75 11.37 -5.75 -20.67
C GLU A 75 12.83 -5.59 -21.13
N THR A 76 13.32 -4.36 -21.23
CA THR A 76 14.76 -4.12 -21.26
C THR A 76 15.28 -4.17 -19.84
N VAL A 77 15.62 -5.38 -19.40
CA VAL A 77 16.57 -5.60 -18.30
C VAL A 77 17.93 -5.07 -18.78
N SER A 78 18.24 -3.80 -18.47
CA SER A 78 19.61 -3.28 -18.57
C SER A 78 20.09 -2.90 -17.18
N ASN A 79 20.78 -3.87 -16.56
CA ASN A 79 21.59 -3.71 -15.36
C ASN A 79 22.73 -2.71 -15.62
N THR A 80 22.53 -1.45 -15.27
CA THR A 80 23.63 -0.55 -14.86
C THR A 80 23.10 0.37 -13.78
N THR A 81 23.33 -0.06 -12.55
CA THR A 81 23.12 0.65 -11.28
C THR A 81 23.70 2.07 -11.39
N PRO A 82 22.89 3.14 -11.45
CA PRO A 82 23.43 4.48 -11.65
C PRO A 82 24.06 5.02 -10.36
N GLU A 83 25.10 5.84 -10.52
CA GLU A 83 26.00 6.37 -9.49
C GLU A 83 25.31 7.13 -8.33
N TYR A 84 24.03 7.51 -8.48
CA TYR A 84 23.22 8.10 -7.41
C TYR A 84 22.88 7.14 -6.27
N LEU A 85 23.13 5.84 -6.41
CA LEU A 85 22.90 4.82 -5.38
C LEU A 85 24.00 4.77 -4.29
N LEU A 86 25.06 5.58 -4.38
CA LEU A 86 26.23 5.52 -3.47
C LEU A 86 26.41 6.71 -2.52
N LYS A 87 25.38 7.54 -2.27
CA LYS A 87 25.52 8.63 -1.28
C LYS A 87 24.44 8.60 -0.21
N ASP A 88 24.82 8.02 0.92
CA ASP A 88 24.16 8.13 2.22
C ASP A 88 23.89 9.59 2.60
N LYS A 89 22.66 9.86 3.03
CA LYS A 89 22.35 10.34 4.38
C LYS A 89 20.84 10.32 4.61
N SER A 90 20.41 9.30 5.33
CA SER A 90 19.13 9.26 6.02
C SER A 90 19.04 10.40 7.05
N PRO A 91 17.86 11.02 7.20
CA PRO A 91 17.38 11.29 8.55
C PRO A 91 15.93 10.80 8.73
N SER A 92 15.81 9.80 9.60
CA SER A 92 14.85 9.73 10.72
C SER A 92 13.50 10.43 10.54
N ASN A 93 12.47 9.66 10.16
CA ASN A 93 11.16 9.75 10.81
C ASN A 93 10.50 8.36 10.81
N LYS A 94 10.38 7.72 11.98
CA LYS A 94 10.01 6.30 12.13
C LYS A 94 8.49 6.04 12.25
N ASP A 95 7.65 6.93 11.72
CA ASP A 95 6.18 6.81 11.83
C ASP A 95 5.46 6.67 10.46
N GLY A 96 6.21 6.46 9.37
CA GLY A 96 5.67 6.33 8.02
C GLY A 96 5.72 4.90 7.48
N ILE A 97 4.67 4.50 6.75
CA ILE A 97 4.61 3.25 5.96
C ILE A 97 5.82 3.20 5.03
N SER A 98 6.60 2.12 5.10
CA SER A 98 7.82 1.93 4.31
C SER A 98 7.48 1.32 2.95
N TRP A 99 8.37 1.50 1.98
CA TRP A 99 8.29 0.92 0.64
C TRP A 99 8.02 -0.58 0.60
N GLN A 100 8.61 -1.27 1.56
CA GLN A 100 8.53 -2.72 1.72
C GLN A 100 7.11 -3.17 2.14
N ASP A 101 6.29 -2.26 2.68
CA ASP A 101 4.93 -2.56 3.13
C ASP A 101 3.90 -2.47 1.99
N ILE A 102 4.25 -1.88 0.83
CA ILE A 102 3.35 -1.67 -0.32
C ILE A 102 3.76 -2.53 -1.54
N ASP A 103 4.79 -3.38 -1.39
CA ASP A 103 5.28 -4.29 -2.44
C ASP A 103 5.57 -3.58 -3.78
N LEU A 104 6.02 -2.32 -3.70
CA LEU A 104 6.35 -1.50 -4.86
C LEU A 104 7.79 -1.79 -5.30
N PRO A 105 8.07 -1.99 -6.60
CA PRO A 105 9.42 -2.28 -7.11
C PRO A 105 10.33 -1.04 -7.14
N TYR A 106 10.06 -0.02 -6.32
CA TYR A 106 10.72 1.28 -6.37
C TYR A 106 11.78 1.41 -5.26
N LEU A 107 13.03 1.70 -5.65
CA LEU A 107 14.23 1.70 -4.78
C LEU A 107 14.82 3.11 -4.55
N GLY A 108 13.97 4.14 -4.40
CA GLY A 108 14.38 5.54 -4.18
C GLY A 108 13.44 6.33 -3.24
N GLU A 109 13.52 7.67 -3.22
CA GLU A 109 12.57 8.53 -2.48
C GLU A 109 11.25 8.73 -3.24
N VAL A 110 10.10 8.75 -2.54
CA VAL A 110 8.79 8.89 -3.17
C VAL A 110 8.73 10.33 -3.67
N PRO A 111 8.56 10.58 -4.99
CA PRO A 111 8.29 11.94 -5.45
C PRO A 111 7.06 12.49 -4.72
N ASP A 112 7.08 13.75 -4.32
CA ASP A 112 5.97 14.34 -3.56
C ASP A 112 4.64 14.24 -4.30
N GLU A 113 4.69 14.25 -5.63
CA GLU A 113 3.52 14.01 -6.47
C GLU A 113 2.93 12.61 -6.22
N LEU A 114 3.77 11.58 -6.18
CA LEU A 114 3.34 10.20 -5.94
C LEU A 114 2.82 10.01 -4.51
N LYS A 115 3.45 10.66 -3.51
CA LYS A 115 2.90 10.71 -2.13
C LYS A 115 1.49 11.31 -2.12
N ARG A 116 1.25 12.38 -2.89
CA ARG A 116 -0.06 13.04 -2.99
C ARG A 116 -1.10 12.11 -3.63
N TYR A 117 -0.73 11.36 -4.67
CA TYR A 117 -1.63 10.36 -5.27
C TYR A 117 -1.98 9.25 -4.28
N PHE A 118 -0.99 8.67 -3.61
CA PHE A 118 -1.25 7.65 -2.58
C PHE A 118 -2.11 8.19 -1.44
N HIS A 119 -1.86 9.42 -0.98
CA HIS A 119 -2.69 10.07 0.05
C HIS A 119 -4.14 10.25 -0.40
N ALA A 120 -4.35 10.66 -1.65
CA ALA A 120 -5.68 10.82 -2.22
C ALA A 120 -6.42 9.48 -2.31
N ILE A 121 -5.76 8.45 -2.85
CA ILE A 121 -6.32 7.10 -2.97
C ILE A 121 -6.60 6.52 -1.59
N SER A 122 -5.68 6.67 -0.63
CA SER A 122 -5.84 6.18 0.75
C SER A 122 -7.00 6.85 1.47
N LYS A 123 -7.18 8.18 1.32
CA LYS A 123 -8.33 8.90 1.88
C LYS A 123 -9.65 8.37 1.35
N VAL A 124 -9.72 8.14 0.04
CA VAL A 124 -10.91 7.60 -0.61
C VAL A 124 -11.18 6.18 -0.12
N TYR A 125 -10.15 5.34 -0.07
CA TYR A 125 -10.24 3.96 0.38
C TYR A 125 -10.74 3.85 1.83
N VAL A 126 -10.21 4.67 2.74
CA VAL A 126 -10.64 4.72 4.15
C VAL A 126 -12.12 5.09 4.30
N ASN A 127 -12.65 5.96 3.44
CA ASN A 127 -14.08 6.32 3.48
C ASN A 127 -14.99 5.15 3.09
N TYR A 128 -14.52 4.27 2.20
CA TYR A 128 -15.28 3.09 1.76
C TYR A 128 -15.01 1.84 2.62
N HIS A 129 -13.94 1.85 3.42
CA HIS A 129 -13.51 0.73 4.26
C HIS A 129 -13.26 1.15 5.73
N PRO A 130 -14.31 1.59 6.47
CA PRO A 130 -14.18 2.04 7.86
C PRO A 130 -13.68 0.95 8.83
N GLU A 131 -13.85 -0.33 8.50
CA GLU A 131 -13.33 -1.50 9.23
C GLU A 131 -11.80 -1.52 9.35
N ILE A 132 -11.10 -0.83 8.44
CA ILE A 132 -9.63 -0.75 8.45
C ILE A 132 -9.16 0.18 9.57
N ILE A 133 -9.90 1.25 9.85
CA ILE A 133 -9.64 2.12 11.01
C ILE A 133 -9.93 1.35 12.31
N GLN A 134 -11.01 0.57 12.34
CA GLN A 134 -11.36 -0.24 13.50
C GLN A 134 -10.30 -1.32 13.75
N SER A 135 -9.86 -2.05 12.73
CA SER A 135 -8.85 -3.10 12.86
C SER A 135 -7.46 -2.58 13.22
N LYS A 136 -7.05 -1.39 12.72
CA LYS A 136 -5.79 -0.74 13.12
C LYS A 136 -5.83 -0.21 14.55
N LYS A 137 -6.95 0.41 14.98
CA LYS A 137 -7.20 0.70 16.41
C LYS A 137 -7.13 -0.57 17.26
N ILE A 138 -7.77 -1.65 16.83
CA ILE A 138 -7.80 -2.94 17.56
C ILE A 138 -6.40 -3.58 17.65
N LYS A 139 -5.54 -3.42 16.63
CA LYS A 139 -4.16 -3.99 16.61
C LYS A 139 -3.15 -3.19 17.43
N ASP A 140 -3.23 -1.86 17.39
CA ASP A 140 -2.40 -0.98 18.24
C ASP A 140 -2.92 -0.94 19.70
N GLU A 141 -4.17 -1.34 19.95
CA GLU A 141 -4.83 -1.35 21.27
C GLU A 141 -5.09 -2.73 21.90
N ILE A 142 -4.24 -3.74 21.71
CA ILE A 142 -3.94 -4.55 22.91
C ILE A 142 -3.00 -3.70 23.77
N LYS A 143 -3.58 -2.64 24.35
CA LYS A 143 -2.88 -1.77 25.28
C LYS A 143 -2.29 -2.69 26.34
N ILE A 144 -0.98 -2.64 26.55
CA ILE A 144 -0.30 -3.50 27.54
C ILE A 144 -1.02 -3.42 28.90
N SER A 145 -1.57 -2.24 29.24
CA SER A 145 -2.42 -2.05 30.42
C SER A 145 -3.70 -2.88 30.43
N LYS A 146 -4.35 -3.12 29.28
CA LYS A 146 -5.52 -3.99 29.14
C LYS A 146 -5.13 -5.46 29.34
N TYR A 147 -4.00 -5.89 28.78
CA TYR A 147 -3.48 -7.24 29.01
C TYR A 147 -3.17 -7.47 30.49
N ILE A 148 -2.40 -6.56 31.11
CA ILE A 148 -2.09 -6.59 32.55
C ILE A 148 -3.38 -6.64 33.37
N GLY A 149 -4.35 -5.78 33.06
CA GLY A 149 -5.66 -5.75 33.71
C GLY A 149 -6.41 -7.08 33.64
N LEU A 150 -6.39 -7.74 32.48
CA LEU A 150 -6.98 -9.07 32.30
C LEU A 150 -6.27 -10.13 33.15
N GLN A 151 -4.94 -10.08 33.26
CA GLN A 151 -4.18 -11.01 34.11
C GLN A 151 -4.51 -10.82 35.60
N ILE A 152 -4.63 -9.56 36.05
CA ILE A 152 -5.07 -9.26 37.42
C ILE A 152 -6.48 -9.82 37.67
N LYS A 153 -7.40 -9.64 36.71
CA LYS A 153 -8.76 -10.17 36.82
C LYS A 153 -8.77 -11.71 36.88
N LYS A 154 -7.95 -12.36 36.05
CA LYS A 154 -7.81 -13.83 36.03
C LYS A 154 -7.30 -14.34 37.37
N LEU A 155 -6.21 -13.76 37.89
CA LEU A 155 -5.64 -14.09 39.20
C LEU A 155 -6.68 -13.95 40.33
N ARG A 156 -7.41 -12.82 40.36
CA ARG A 156 -8.44 -12.60 41.38
C ARG A 156 -9.54 -13.65 41.32
N LYS A 157 -9.98 -14.01 40.11
CA LYS A 157 -11.03 -15.00 39.90
C LYS A 157 -10.58 -16.43 40.18
N SER A 158 -9.32 -16.77 39.92
CA SER A 158 -8.78 -18.09 40.30
C SER A 158 -8.68 -18.28 41.82
N LEU A 159 -8.65 -17.19 42.57
CA LEU A 159 -8.66 -17.18 44.04
C LEU A 159 -10.07 -16.99 44.63
N ASP A 160 -11.10 -16.98 43.79
CA ASP A 160 -12.51 -16.74 44.14
C ASP A 160 -12.76 -15.46 44.97
N MET A 161 -11.98 -14.41 44.70
CA MET A 161 -12.10 -13.14 45.41
C MET A 161 -12.98 -12.13 44.66
N ASP A 162 -13.75 -11.35 45.41
CA ASP A 162 -14.40 -10.15 44.88
C ASP A 162 -13.39 -8.99 44.73
N GLN A 163 -13.80 -7.91 44.06
CA GLN A 163 -12.92 -6.76 43.83
C GLN A 163 -12.57 -6.01 45.11
N GLN A 164 -13.39 -6.11 46.17
CA GLN A 164 -13.17 -5.41 47.43
C GLN A 164 -12.10 -6.15 48.24
N THR A 165 -12.31 -7.44 48.48
CA THR A 165 -11.38 -8.36 49.16
C THR A 165 -10.00 -8.36 48.51
N PHE A 166 -9.94 -8.35 47.17
CA PHE A 166 -8.67 -8.24 46.45
C PHE A 166 -8.00 -6.89 46.69
N ALA A 167 -8.77 -5.80 46.68
CA ALA A 167 -8.25 -4.46 46.94
C ALA A 167 -7.68 -4.33 48.36
N ASP A 168 -8.37 -4.88 49.35
CA ASP A 168 -7.96 -4.86 50.75
C ASP A 168 -6.63 -5.60 50.95
N LYS A 169 -6.45 -6.77 50.31
CA LYS A 169 -5.18 -7.52 50.33
C LYS A 169 -4.01 -6.76 49.73
N ILE A 170 -4.20 -6.14 48.56
CA ILE A 170 -3.13 -5.39 47.89
C ILE A 170 -3.02 -3.94 48.41
N GLY A 171 -3.80 -3.55 49.41
CA GLY A 171 -3.81 -2.22 50.02
C GLY A 171 -4.16 -1.11 49.03
N THR A 172 -5.23 -1.27 48.25
CA THR A 172 -5.78 -0.24 47.36
C THR A 172 -7.30 -0.14 47.49
N LEU A 173 -7.92 0.75 46.72
CA LEU A 173 -9.37 0.93 46.70
C LEU A 173 -10.00 -0.01 45.65
N ARG A 174 -11.20 -0.54 45.92
CA ARG A 174 -11.99 -1.35 44.96
C ARG A 174 -12.10 -0.69 43.58
N ILE A 175 -12.30 0.63 43.55
CA ILE A 175 -12.42 1.37 42.29
C ILE A 175 -11.13 1.34 41.45
N ASN A 176 -9.96 1.29 42.10
CA ASN A 176 -8.69 1.16 41.40
C ASN A 176 -8.57 -0.23 40.77
N VAL A 177 -8.92 -1.30 41.50
CA VAL A 177 -8.95 -2.66 40.96
C VAL A 177 -9.85 -2.74 39.72
N SER A 178 -11.07 -2.20 39.80
CA SER A 178 -11.97 -2.16 38.63
C SER A 178 -11.35 -1.40 37.45
N ARG A 179 -10.71 -0.25 37.68
CA ARG A 179 -10.03 0.52 36.62
C ARG A 179 -8.83 -0.22 36.03
N TYR A 180 -8.06 -0.94 36.84
CA TYR A 180 -6.95 -1.78 36.40
C TYR A 180 -7.46 -2.93 35.53
N GLU A 181 -8.45 -3.70 36.00
CA GLU A 181 -9.02 -4.84 35.26
C GLU A 181 -9.61 -4.44 33.90
N ASN A 182 -10.14 -3.22 33.81
CA ASN A 182 -10.71 -2.70 32.58
C ASN A 182 -9.67 -2.03 31.66
N GLY A 183 -8.41 -1.89 32.09
CA GLY A 183 -7.35 -1.21 31.33
C GLY A 183 -7.51 0.31 31.26
N LEU A 184 -8.44 0.87 32.05
CA LEU A 184 -8.73 2.31 32.12
C LEU A 184 -7.63 3.08 32.87
N ARG A 185 -6.88 2.38 33.74
CA ARG A 185 -5.73 2.93 34.47
C ARG A 185 -4.53 2.01 34.32
N ASN A 186 -3.37 2.59 34.04
CA ASN A 186 -2.11 1.85 34.03
C ASN A 186 -1.72 1.46 35.46
N VAL A 187 -1.31 0.21 35.63
CA VAL A 187 -0.75 -0.30 36.88
C VAL A 187 0.74 0.00 36.87
N ASN A 188 1.25 0.64 37.93
CA ASN A 188 2.68 0.94 38.04
C ASN A 188 3.47 -0.33 38.44
N SER A 189 4.78 -0.30 38.25
CA SER A 189 5.69 -1.40 38.58
C SER A 189 5.63 -1.80 40.06
N GLU A 190 5.54 -0.82 40.97
CA GLU A 190 5.42 -1.06 42.41
C GLU A 190 4.18 -1.87 42.78
N MET A 191 3.02 -1.54 42.21
CA MET A 191 1.78 -2.27 42.45
C MET A 191 1.85 -3.67 41.85
N LEU A 192 2.41 -3.85 40.64
CA LEU A 192 2.59 -5.18 40.04
C LEU A 192 3.51 -6.06 40.90
N PHE A 193 4.61 -5.49 41.41
CA PHE A 193 5.52 -6.18 42.31
C PHE A 193 4.83 -6.55 43.63
N LYS A 194 4.00 -5.66 44.18
CA LYS A 194 3.23 -5.93 45.40
C LYS A 194 2.26 -7.10 45.20
N ILE A 195 1.52 -7.12 44.08
CA ILE A 195 0.61 -8.22 43.73
C ILE A 195 1.41 -9.53 43.56
N ALA A 196 2.54 -9.48 42.84
CA ALA A 196 3.40 -10.64 42.64
C ALA A 196 3.87 -11.26 43.97
N LYS A 197 4.31 -10.40 44.90
CA LYS A 197 4.75 -10.81 46.23
C LYS A 197 3.62 -11.37 47.10
N GLU A 198 2.46 -10.71 47.11
CA GLU A 198 1.32 -11.10 47.96
C GLU A 198 0.74 -12.46 47.58
N PHE A 199 0.71 -12.78 46.28
CA PHE A 199 0.15 -14.02 45.76
C PHE A 199 1.21 -15.05 45.34
N ASN A 200 2.49 -14.78 45.64
CA ASN A 200 3.63 -15.64 45.32
C ASN A 200 3.65 -16.09 43.84
N ILE A 201 3.47 -15.14 42.92
CA ILE A 201 3.51 -15.38 41.47
C ILE A 201 4.70 -14.65 40.83
N ASP A 202 5.16 -15.19 39.72
CA ASP A 202 6.22 -14.55 38.94
C ASP A 202 5.72 -13.25 38.30
N ILE A 203 6.52 -12.17 38.37
CA ILE A 203 6.14 -10.86 37.84
C ILE A 203 5.90 -10.87 36.32
N ASN A 204 6.54 -11.78 35.58
CA ASN A 204 6.36 -11.93 34.14
C ASN A 204 4.96 -12.44 33.78
N TYR A 205 4.21 -13.00 34.74
CA TYR A 205 2.81 -13.40 34.55
C TYR A 205 1.94 -12.26 34.00
N PHE A 206 2.23 -11.02 34.37
CA PHE A 206 1.47 -9.85 33.95
C PHE A 206 1.77 -9.37 32.53
N PHE A 207 2.82 -9.90 31.89
CA PHE A 207 3.29 -9.45 30.58
C PHE A 207 3.08 -10.53 29.51
N PRO A 208 2.86 -10.13 28.24
CA PRO A 208 2.83 -11.09 27.15
C PRO A 208 4.21 -11.72 26.95
N LYS A 209 4.24 -12.99 26.57
CA LYS A 209 5.49 -13.67 26.20
C LYS A 209 6.02 -13.05 24.90
N ILE A 210 7.30 -12.70 24.90
CA ILE A 210 8.05 -12.16 23.75
C ILE A 210 8.83 -13.32 23.12
#